data_AF-A0A1S4B193-F1
#
_entry.id   AF-A0A1S4B193-F1
#
_cell.length_a   1.000
_cell.length_b   1.000
_cell.length_c   1.000
_cell.angle_alpha   90.00
_cell.angle_beta   90.00
_cell.angle_gamma   90.00
#
_symmetry.space_group_name_H-M   'P 1'
#
loop_
_entity.id
_entity.type
_entity.pdbx_description
1 polymer ?
#
loop_
_entity_poly.entity_id
_entity_poly.type
_entity_poly.pdbx_seq_one_letter_code
_entity_poly.pdbx_strand_id
1 'polypeptide(L)'
;MKNEFMVNWDGLRTKDKERVLVLAATNRPFDLDEAVIRRLPRRLMVNVPDAPNRKKILRVILAKEELAPNVDVEAIANMTEGYSGSDLKNLCVTAAHCPIREILEKEKEKASAVAENRPTPALRSSADIRPLNMDDFKYAHEQVCASVSSESSNMNELLQWNDLYGEGGSRKKTSLSYFM
;
A
#
# COMPACT_ATOMS: atom_id res chain seq x y z
N MET A 1 3.15 2.64 32.38
CA MET A 1 3.44 2.76 30.94
C MET A 1 2.85 3.99 30.25
N LYS A 2 1.52 4.16 30.10
CA LYS A 2 0.92 5.34 29.43
C LYS A 2 1.38 6.68 30.04
N ASN A 3 1.39 6.79 31.37
CA ASN A 3 1.80 8.03 32.04
C ASN A 3 3.31 8.31 31.94
N GLU A 4 4.16 7.27 31.98
CA GLU A 4 5.62 7.43 31.83
C GLU A 4 6.00 7.92 30.44
N PHE A 5 5.36 7.39 29.40
CA PHE A 5 5.60 7.85 28.03
C PHE A 5 5.27 9.34 27.88
N MET A 6 4.17 9.79 28.47
CA MET A 6 3.74 11.19 28.40
C MET A 6 4.68 12.12 29.18
N VAL A 7 5.20 11.68 30.32
CA VAL A 7 6.21 12.43 31.11
C VAL A 7 7.52 12.55 30.31
N ASN A 8 7.98 11.46 29.69
CA ASN A 8 9.19 11.48 28.87
C ASN A 8 9.04 12.35 27.63
N TRP A 9 7.86 12.34 26.97
CA TRP A 9 7.58 13.19 25.81
C TRP A 9 7.71 14.68 26.17
N ASP A 10 7.16 15.11 27.31
CA ASP A 10 7.30 16.50 27.76
C ASP A 10 8.77 16.85 28.11
N GLY A 11 9.55 15.87 28.59
CA GLY A 11 10.99 15.96 28.89
C GLY A 11 11.95 15.85 27.70
N LEU A 12 11.46 15.78 26.45
CA LEU A 12 12.32 15.76 25.25
C LEU A 12 12.93 17.12 24.90
N ARG A 13 12.48 18.21 25.56
CA ARG A 13 12.96 19.58 25.31
C ARG A 13 14.12 20.01 26.21
N THR A 14 14.60 19.14 27.09
CA THR A 14 15.48 19.53 28.22
C THR A 14 16.97 19.62 27.91
N LYS A 15 17.41 19.32 26.67
CA LYS A 15 18.81 19.48 26.25
C LYS A 15 18.91 20.22 24.92
N ASP A 16 19.65 21.33 24.89
CA ASP A 16 19.80 22.23 23.72
C ASP A 16 20.36 21.56 22.44
N LYS A 17 20.96 20.37 22.57
CA LYS A 17 21.59 19.63 21.46
C LYS A 17 20.74 18.47 20.91
N GLU A 18 19.65 18.09 21.56
CA GLU A 18 18.83 16.95 21.15
C GLU A 18 17.50 17.46 20.58
N ARG A 19 17.31 17.31 19.27
CA ARG A 19 16.02 17.58 18.61
C ARG A 19 15.37 16.25 18.26
N VAL A 20 14.28 15.93 18.95
CA VAL A 20 13.51 14.69 18.72
C VAL A 20 12.23 15.01 17.96
N LEU A 21 11.98 14.27 16.87
CA LEU A 21 10.72 14.30 16.13
C LEU A 21 9.94 13.03 16.45
N VAL A 22 8.70 13.19 16.90
CA VAL A 22 7.78 12.08 17.16
C VAL A 22 6.81 11.93 15.99
N LEU A 23 6.81 10.75 15.38
CA LEU A 23 5.86 10.36 14.33
C LEU A 23 4.92 9.29 14.88
N ALA A 24 3.62 9.46 14.66
CA ALA A 24 2.58 8.52 15.07
C ALA A 24 1.73 8.13 13.85
N ALA A 25 1.29 6.86 13.82
CA ALA A 25 0.38 6.33 12.81
C ALA A 25 -0.72 5.53 13.52
N THR A 26 -1.98 5.74 13.12
CA THR A 26 -3.12 5.01 13.65
C THR A 26 -4.22 4.88 12.59
N ASN A 27 -4.91 3.74 12.59
CA ASN A 27 -6.14 3.52 11.82
C ASN A 27 -7.40 3.69 12.70
N ARG A 28 -7.23 3.97 14.00
CA ARG A 28 -8.30 4.16 14.98
C ARG A 28 -8.04 5.43 15.79
N PRO A 29 -8.19 6.62 15.19
CA PRO A 29 -7.90 7.87 15.89
C PRO A 29 -8.90 8.19 17.02
N PHE A 30 -10.08 7.56 17.02
CA PHE A 30 -11.12 7.71 18.06
C PHE A 30 -10.75 7.05 19.39
N ASP A 31 -9.88 6.04 19.35
CA ASP A 31 -9.41 5.31 20.54
C ASP A 31 -8.31 6.09 21.29
N LEU A 32 -7.83 7.20 20.73
CA LEU A 32 -6.77 8.02 21.31
C LEU A 32 -7.34 9.04 22.30
N ASP A 33 -6.74 9.12 23.48
CA ASP A 33 -7.09 10.14 24.46
C ASP A 33 -6.73 11.55 23.97
N GLU A 34 -7.54 12.53 24.36
CA GLU A 34 -7.32 13.95 24.06
C GLU A 34 -5.93 14.44 24.50
N ALA A 35 -5.40 13.91 25.61
CA ALA A 35 -4.07 14.26 26.12
C ALA A 35 -2.94 13.90 25.13
N VAL A 36 -3.09 12.81 24.37
CA VAL A 36 -2.17 12.39 23.31
C VAL A 36 -2.40 13.22 22.06
N ILE A 37 -3.66 13.40 21.67
CA ILE A 37 -4.04 14.21 20.49
C ILE A 37 -3.48 15.63 20.59
N ARG A 38 -3.53 16.26 21.78
CA ARG A 38 -2.97 17.60 22.03
C ARG A 38 -1.45 17.69 21.82
N ARG A 39 -0.72 16.58 22.01
CA ARG A 39 0.74 16.50 21.82
C ARG A 39 1.15 16.23 20.36
N LEU A 40 0.19 15.94 19.49
CA LEU A 40 0.37 15.76 18.04
C LEU A 40 -0.30 16.92 17.28
N PRO A 41 0.32 18.12 17.25
CA PRO A 41 -0.29 19.31 16.66
C PRO A 41 -0.47 19.21 15.14
N ARG A 42 0.40 18.45 14.44
CA ARG A 42 0.30 18.17 13.00
C ARG A 42 -0.32 16.80 12.80
N ARG A 43 -1.44 16.74 12.10
CA ARG A 43 -2.22 15.53 11.83
C ARG A 43 -2.56 15.51 10.34
N LEU A 44 -2.20 14.42 9.68
CA LEU A 44 -2.37 14.23 8.25
C LEU A 44 -3.22 12.99 8.02
N MET A 45 -4.36 13.14 7.36
CA MET A 45 -5.13 11.99 6.89
C MET A 45 -4.47 11.42 5.63
N VAL A 46 -4.19 10.12 5.67
CA VAL A 46 -3.66 9.38 4.53
C VAL A 46 -4.80 8.58 3.92
N ASN A 47 -5.32 9.04 2.79
CA ASN A 47 -6.40 8.37 2.07
C ASN A 47 -5.87 7.29 1.13
N VAL A 48 -6.79 6.47 0.60
CA VAL A 48 -6.48 5.55 -0.50
C VAL A 48 -5.94 6.33 -1.72
N PRO A 49 -4.95 5.78 -2.44
CA PRO A 49 -4.30 6.48 -3.54
C PRO A 49 -5.24 6.66 -4.74
N ASP A 50 -5.15 7.83 -5.38
CA ASP A 50 -5.76 8.12 -6.68
C ASP A 50 -5.00 7.41 -7.82
N ALA A 51 -5.58 7.39 -9.03
CA ALA A 51 -4.97 6.76 -10.20
C ALA A 51 -3.49 7.17 -10.45
N PRO A 52 -3.12 8.47 -10.45
CA PRO A 52 -1.72 8.85 -10.69
C PRO A 52 -0.79 8.40 -9.55
N ASN A 53 -1.23 8.38 -8.28
CA ASN A 53 -0.41 7.87 -7.19
C ASN A 53 -0.35 6.33 -7.20
N ARG A 54 -1.41 5.62 -7.59
CA ARG A 54 -1.36 4.16 -7.83
C ARG A 54 -0.32 3.81 -8.89
N LYS A 55 -0.28 4.56 -9.99
CA LYS A 55 0.76 4.42 -11.04
C LYS A 55 2.18 4.58 -10.47
N LYS A 56 2.40 5.56 -9.59
CA LYS A 56 3.71 5.76 -8.93
C LYS A 56 4.06 4.59 -8.01
N ILE A 57 3.10 4.12 -7.21
CA ILE A 57 3.29 2.96 -6.31
C ILE A 57 3.64 1.72 -7.12
N LEU A 58 2.88 1.42 -8.18
CA LEU A 58 3.14 0.30 -9.08
C LEU A 58 4.54 0.39 -9.70
N ARG A 59 4.96 1.57 -10.15
CA ARG A 59 6.33 1.78 -10.67
C ARG A 59 7.42 1.47 -9.64
N VAL A 60 7.19 1.80 -8.36
CA VAL A 60 8.14 1.50 -7.29
C VAL A 60 8.17 -0.01 -6.99
N ILE A 61 7.00 -0.65 -6.95
CA ILE A 61 6.89 -2.10 -6.70
C ILE A 61 7.54 -2.90 -7.83
N LEU A 62 7.25 -2.54 -9.08
CA LEU A 62 7.72 -3.24 -10.28
C LEU A 62 9.13 -2.77 -10.72
N ALA A 63 9.80 -1.88 -9.98
CA ALA A 63 11.08 -1.29 -10.39
C ALA A 63 12.21 -2.31 -10.59
N LYS A 64 12.12 -3.48 -9.96
CA LYS A 64 13.12 -4.56 -10.01
C LYS A 64 12.63 -5.78 -10.80
N GLU A 65 11.44 -5.71 -11.37
CA GLU A 65 10.82 -6.83 -12.09
C GLU A 65 11.03 -6.70 -13.60
N GLU A 66 11.14 -7.83 -14.27
CA GLU A 66 11.19 -7.88 -15.74
C GLU A 66 9.77 -7.81 -16.32
N LEU A 67 9.44 -6.70 -16.96
CA LEU A 67 8.15 -6.47 -17.59
C LEU A 67 8.24 -6.69 -19.10
N ALA A 68 7.24 -7.38 -19.66
CA ALA A 68 7.07 -7.51 -21.10
C ALA A 68 6.67 -6.16 -21.73
N PRO A 69 6.96 -5.93 -23.03
CA PRO A 69 6.66 -4.67 -23.72
C PRO A 69 5.18 -4.29 -23.76
N ASN A 70 4.29 -5.27 -23.54
CA ASN A 70 2.83 -5.07 -23.55
C ASN A 70 2.26 -4.61 -22.19
N VAL A 71 3.09 -4.44 -21.16
CA VAL A 71 2.64 -4.01 -19.83
C VAL A 71 2.43 -2.49 -19.82
N ASP A 72 1.17 -2.08 -19.69
CA ASP A 72 0.82 -0.69 -19.45
C ASP A 72 0.46 -0.44 -17.98
N VAL A 73 1.41 0.15 -17.24
CA VAL A 73 1.24 0.50 -15.82
C VAL A 73 0.11 1.53 -15.60
N GLU A 74 -0.20 2.36 -16.59
CA GLU A 74 -1.31 3.32 -16.50
C GLU A 74 -2.66 2.61 -16.58
N ALA A 75 -2.81 1.67 -17.51
CA ALA A 75 -4.00 0.82 -17.56
C ALA A 75 -4.19 0.01 -16.27
N ILE A 76 -3.10 -0.53 -15.67
CA ILE A 76 -3.17 -1.23 -14.36
C ILE A 76 -3.62 -0.27 -13.24
N ALA A 77 -3.11 0.96 -13.21
CA ALA A 77 -3.52 1.95 -12.22
C ALA A 77 -5.00 2.35 -12.35
N ASN A 78 -5.53 2.37 -13.57
CA ASN A 78 -6.93 2.69 -13.84
C ASN A 78 -7.89 1.56 -13.46
N MET A 79 -7.53 0.29 -13.68
CA MET A 79 -8.38 -0.85 -13.29
C MET A 79 -8.41 -1.11 -11.77
N THR A 80 -7.40 -0.66 -11.03
CA THR A 80 -7.22 -0.91 -9.59
C THR A 80 -7.85 0.18 -8.70
N GLU A 81 -9.03 0.67 -9.07
CA GLU A 81 -9.72 1.68 -8.27
C GLU A 81 -10.06 1.17 -6.86
N GLY A 82 -9.85 2.02 -5.84
CA GLY A 82 -10.09 1.67 -4.43
C GLY A 82 -8.97 0.84 -3.78
N TYR A 83 -7.96 0.40 -4.54
CA TYR A 83 -6.87 -0.41 -3.98
C TYR A 83 -5.99 0.41 -3.04
N SER A 84 -5.69 -0.16 -1.88
CA SER A 84 -4.64 0.33 -0.98
C SER A 84 -3.24 -0.03 -1.50
N GLY A 85 -2.20 0.55 -0.89
CA GLY A 85 -0.82 0.18 -1.23
C GLY A 85 -0.51 -1.31 -1.01
N SER A 86 -1.13 -1.93 0.00
CA SER A 86 -1.04 -3.38 0.22
C SER A 86 -1.75 -4.18 -0.86
N ASP A 87 -2.92 -3.73 -1.33
CA ASP A 87 -3.67 -4.42 -2.37
C ASP A 87 -2.90 -4.40 -3.70
N LEU A 88 -2.29 -3.26 -4.05
CA LEU A 88 -1.43 -3.14 -5.24
C LEU A 88 -0.21 -4.05 -5.15
N LYS A 89 0.39 -4.20 -3.95
CA LYS A 89 1.48 -5.14 -3.74
C LYS A 89 1.00 -6.58 -3.92
N ASN A 90 -0.13 -6.94 -3.34
CA ASN A 90 -0.72 -8.27 -3.48
C ASN A 90 -1.06 -8.58 -4.93
N LEU A 91 -1.58 -7.62 -5.69
CA LEU A 91 -1.81 -7.75 -7.12
C LEU A 91 -0.52 -8.10 -7.87
N CYS A 92 0.57 -7.36 -7.62
CA CYS A 92 1.86 -7.61 -8.26
C CYS A 92 2.43 -8.98 -7.87
N VAL A 93 2.30 -9.37 -6.59
CA VAL A 93 2.73 -10.70 -6.11
C VAL A 93 1.94 -11.81 -6.79
N THR A 94 0.61 -11.70 -6.87
CA THR A 94 -0.25 -12.67 -7.53
C THR A 94 0.10 -12.79 -9.02
N ALA A 95 0.37 -11.67 -9.71
CA ALA A 95 0.84 -11.68 -11.09
C ALA A 95 2.20 -12.38 -11.23
N ALA A 96 3.15 -12.11 -10.32
CA ALA A 96 4.47 -12.75 -10.31
C ALA A 96 4.42 -14.27 -10.10
N HIS A 97 3.37 -14.77 -9.44
CA HIS A 97 3.15 -16.21 -9.27
C HIS A 97 2.70 -16.91 -10.56
N CYS A 98 2.17 -16.20 -11.56
CA CYS A 98 1.70 -16.81 -12.81
C CYS A 98 2.84 -17.50 -13.59
N PRO A 99 3.95 -16.81 -13.93
CA PRO A 99 5.11 -17.46 -14.55
C PRO A 99 5.69 -18.63 -13.73
N ILE A 100 5.71 -18.50 -12.40
CA ILE A 100 6.23 -19.53 -11.49
C ILE A 100 5.36 -20.78 -11.55
N ARG A 101 4.03 -20.61 -11.56
CA ARG A 101 3.07 -21.71 -11.67
C ARG A 101 3.25 -22.47 -12.99
N GLU A 102 3.43 -21.77 -14.10
CA GLU A 102 3.68 -22.40 -15.41
C GLU A 102 4.95 -23.26 -15.43
N ILE A 103 6.01 -22.81 -14.74
CA ILE A 103 7.25 -23.60 -14.63
C ILE A 103 7.00 -24.85 -13.79
N LEU A 104 6.33 -24.71 -12.64
CA LEU A 104 6.04 -25.83 -11.75
C LEU A 104 5.13 -26.88 -12.42
N GLU A 105 4.15 -26.45 -13.22
CA GLU A 105 3.30 -27.33 -14.02
C GLU A 105 4.12 -28.11 -15.05
N LYS A 106 4.99 -27.42 -15.78
CA LYS A 106 5.91 -28.08 -16.71
C LYS A 106 6.82 -29.07 -16.00
N GLU A 107 7.36 -28.76 -14.83
CA GLU A 107 8.20 -29.69 -14.06
C GLU A 107 7.42 -30.95 -13.62
N LYS A 108 6.16 -30.81 -13.23
CA LYS A 108 5.29 -31.96 -12.93
C LYS A 108 5.06 -32.81 -14.18
N GLU A 109 4.82 -32.20 -15.34
CA GLU A 109 4.69 -32.91 -16.61
C GLU A 109 5.98 -33.67 -16.97
N LYS A 110 7.16 -33.09 -16.70
CA LYS A 110 8.44 -33.78 -16.87
C LYS A 110 8.56 -34.99 -15.96
N ALA A 111 8.21 -34.85 -14.67
CA ALA A 111 8.26 -35.96 -13.73
C ALA A 111 7.37 -37.13 -14.18
N SER A 112 6.18 -36.84 -14.71
CA SER A 112 5.31 -37.84 -15.35
C SER A 112 5.92 -38.43 -16.62
N ALA A 113 6.54 -37.61 -17.48
CA ALA A 113 7.19 -38.08 -18.71
C ALA A 113 8.41 -38.97 -18.47
N VAL A 114 9.18 -38.71 -17.39
CA VAL A 114 10.28 -39.58 -16.93
C VAL A 114 9.74 -40.94 -16.50
N ALA A 115 8.63 -40.96 -15.75
CA ALA A 115 7.98 -42.22 -15.35
C ALA A 115 7.51 -43.04 -16.57
N GLU A 116 7.23 -42.37 -17.69
CA GLU A 116 6.77 -42.98 -18.95
C GLU A 116 7.87 -43.18 -20.01
N ASN A 117 9.17 -43.04 -19.65
CA ASN A 117 10.32 -43.17 -20.57
C ASN A 117 10.27 -42.26 -21.82
N ARG A 118 9.69 -41.05 -21.72
CA ARG A 118 9.72 -40.02 -22.77
C ARG A 118 10.91 -39.06 -22.59
N PRO A 119 11.44 -38.45 -23.66
CA PRO A 119 12.57 -37.53 -23.57
C PRO A 119 12.24 -36.32 -22.70
N THR A 120 13.11 -36.00 -21.75
CA THR A 120 12.93 -34.90 -20.79
C THR A 120 13.31 -33.55 -21.38
N PRO A 121 12.47 -32.50 -21.22
CA PRO A 121 12.84 -31.14 -21.56
C PRO A 121 13.91 -30.59 -20.58
N ALA A 122 14.82 -29.76 -21.10
CA ALA A 122 15.99 -29.21 -20.39
C ALA A 122 15.66 -28.55 -19.03
N LEU A 123 16.56 -28.74 -18.05
CA LEU A 123 16.56 -28.16 -16.70
C LEU A 123 16.26 -26.66 -16.75
N ARG A 124 15.27 -26.20 -15.96
CA ARG A 124 14.91 -24.79 -15.92
C ARG A 124 15.51 -24.10 -14.70
N SER A 125 16.37 -23.13 -14.95
CA SER A 125 16.96 -22.24 -13.93
C SER A 125 15.99 -21.09 -13.64
N SER A 126 16.26 -20.28 -12.60
CA SER A 126 15.59 -18.98 -12.40
C SER A 126 15.67 -18.07 -13.62
N ALA A 127 16.61 -18.33 -14.54
CA ALA A 127 16.76 -17.63 -15.82
C ALA A 127 15.65 -17.93 -16.85
N ASP A 128 14.81 -18.95 -16.64
CA ASP A 128 13.73 -19.31 -17.57
C ASP A 128 12.35 -18.73 -17.19
N ILE A 129 12.31 -17.89 -16.15
CA ILE A 129 11.09 -17.18 -15.77
C ILE A 129 10.79 -16.16 -16.87
N ARG A 130 9.65 -16.33 -17.53
CA ARG A 130 9.22 -15.34 -18.54
C ARG A 130 8.92 -14.00 -17.86
N PRO A 131 9.13 -12.87 -18.56
CA PRO A 131 8.72 -11.56 -18.07
C PRO A 131 7.23 -11.51 -17.76
N LEU A 132 6.85 -10.63 -16.83
CA LEU A 132 5.45 -10.37 -16.49
C LEU A 132 4.75 -9.67 -17.64
N ASN A 133 3.58 -10.17 -18.03
CA ASN A 133 2.79 -9.62 -19.13
C ASN A 133 1.47 -9.03 -18.62
N MET A 134 0.76 -8.32 -19.51
CA MET A 134 -0.50 -7.68 -19.14
C MET A 134 -1.61 -8.67 -18.73
N ASP A 135 -1.58 -9.91 -19.22
CA ASP A 135 -2.60 -10.91 -18.91
C ASP A 135 -2.41 -11.49 -17.50
N ASP A 136 -1.17 -11.54 -16.99
CA ASP A 136 -0.87 -11.87 -15.59
C ASP A 136 -1.53 -10.87 -14.63
N PHE A 137 -1.49 -9.59 -14.98
CA PHE A 137 -2.12 -8.54 -14.17
C PHE A 137 -3.64 -8.58 -14.24
N LYS A 138 -4.22 -8.92 -15.40
CA LYS A 138 -5.68 -9.12 -15.52
C LYS A 138 -6.13 -10.32 -14.68
N TYR A 139 -5.42 -11.44 -14.79
CA TYR A 139 -5.68 -12.62 -13.97
C TYR A 139 -5.55 -12.29 -12.48
N ALA A 140 -4.49 -11.58 -12.08
CA ALA A 140 -4.29 -11.18 -10.70
C ALA A 140 -5.41 -10.25 -10.19
N HIS A 141 -5.90 -9.35 -11.04
CA HIS A 141 -7.00 -8.44 -10.71
C HIS A 141 -8.33 -9.18 -10.46
N GLU A 142 -8.56 -10.30 -11.15
CA GLU A 142 -9.74 -11.15 -10.88
C GLU A 142 -9.65 -11.88 -9.53
N GLN A 143 -8.45 -12.09 -9.00
CA GLN A 143 -8.22 -12.81 -7.75
C GLN A 143 -8.09 -11.89 -6.53
N VAL A 144 -7.64 -10.65 -6.73
CA VAL A 144 -7.41 -9.67 -5.66
C VAL A 144 -8.55 -8.65 -5.66
N CYS A 145 -9.16 -8.42 -4.50
CA CYS A 145 -10.18 -7.37 -4.32
C CYS A 145 -9.63 -6.21 -3.49
N ALA A 146 -10.23 -5.03 -3.64
CA ALA A 146 -9.91 -3.88 -2.79
C ALA A 146 -10.27 -4.19 -1.33
N SER A 147 -9.32 -4.00 -0.42
CA SER A 147 -9.55 -4.25 1.01
C SER A 147 -10.21 -3.07 1.73
N VAL A 148 -10.24 -1.90 1.09
CA VAL A 148 -10.82 -0.67 1.63
C VAL A 148 -12.02 -0.26 0.78
N SER A 149 -13.20 -0.21 1.38
CA SER A 149 -14.41 0.34 0.74
C SER A 149 -14.56 1.82 1.08
N SER A 150 -14.74 2.65 0.05
CA SER A 150 -15.08 4.07 0.20
C SER A 150 -16.40 4.31 0.91
N GLU A 151 -17.32 3.35 0.84
CA GLU A 151 -18.65 3.42 1.48
C GLU A 151 -18.65 2.83 2.89
N SER A 152 -17.51 2.33 3.38
CA SER A 152 -17.45 1.77 4.73
C SER A 152 -17.72 2.83 5.79
N SER A 153 -18.44 2.44 6.85
CA SER A 153 -18.65 3.26 8.04
C SER A 153 -17.34 3.80 8.59
N ASN A 154 -16.30 2.95 8.61
CA ASN A 154 -14.97 3.29 9.10
C ASN A 154 -14.35 4.45 8.29
N MET A 155 -14.44 4.45 6.96
CA MET A 155 -13.90 5.53 6.15
C MET A 155 -14.65 6.84 6.37
N ASN A 156 -15.99 6.78 6.51
CA ASN A 156 -16.80 7.96 6.81
C ASN A 156 -16.46 8.55 8.18
N GLU A 157 -16.28 7.71 9.20
CA GLU A 157 -15.85 8.14 10.53
C GLU A 157 -14.46 8.79 10.47
N LEU A 158 -13.52 8.22 9.71
CA LEU A 158 -12.17 8.76 9.55
C LEU A 158 -12.18 10.14 8.87
N LEU A 159 -13.03 10.32 7.85
CA LEU A 159 -13.22 11.61 7.18
C LEU A 159 -13.79 12.65 8.15
N GLN A 160 -14.83 12.31 8.92
CA GLN A 160 -15.41 13.20 9.93
C GLN A 160 -14.37 13.59 11.00
N TRP A 161 -13.56 12.63 11.45
CA TRP A 161 -12.48 12.91 12.41
C TRP A 161 -11.45 13.87 11.82
N ASN A 162 -11.05 13.65 10.56
CA ASN A 162 -10.12 14.53 9.87
C ASN A 162 -10.68 15.95 9.69
N ASP A 163 -11.98 16.12 9.45
CA ASP A 163 -12.60 17.44 9.35
C ASP A 163 -12.56 18.22 10.67
N LEU A 164 -12.67 17.52 11.81
CA LEU A 164 -12.59 18.13 13.13
C LEU A 164 -11.15 18.41 13.58
N TYR A 165 -10.25 17.44 13.36
CA TYR A 165 -8.94 17.36 14.01
C TYR A 165 -7.75 17.34 13.04
N GLY A 166 -7.97 17.16 11.74
CA GLY A 166 -6.93 17.04 10.73
C GLY A 166 -6.28 18.37 10.32
N GLU A 167 -5.61 18.35 9.17
CA GLU A 167 -4.88 19.50 8.66
C GLU A 167 -5.85 20.62 8.22
N GLY A 168 -6.01 21.61 9.10
CA GLY A 168 -6.85 22.78 8.86
C GLY A 168 -8.11 22.87 9.72
N GLY A 169 -8.55 21.80 10.39
CA GLY A 169 -9.70 21.72 11.32
C GLY A 169 -10.69 22.90 11.37
N SER A 170 -10.97 23.41 12.57
CA SER A 170 -11.78 24.63 12.81
C SER A 170 -11.25 25.89 12.08
N ARG A 171 -9.97 25.91 11.67
CA ARG A 171 -9.34 27.06 10.98
C ARG A 171 -9.85 27.27 9.56
N LYS A 172 -10.49 26.28 8.92
CA LYS A 172 -11.19 26.50 7.64
C LYS A 172 -12.49 27.31 7.80
N LYS A 173 -13.11 27.32 8.98
CA LYS A 173 -14.39 28.03 9.23
C LYS A 173 -14.23 29.51 9.54
N THR A 174 -13.03 29.97 9.86
CA THR A 174 -12.75 31.40 10.08
C THR A 174 -11.79 31.87 9.00
N SER A 175 -12.34 32.33 7.87
CA SER A 175 -11.66 33.38 7.14
C SER A 175 -11.54 34.56 8.11
N LEU A 176 -10.32 34.87 8.54
CA LEU A 176 -10.06 36.08 9.30
C LEU A 176 -10.40 37.27 8.40
N SER A 177 -11.62 37.80 8.53
CA SER A 177 -12.03 39.09 7.98
C SER A 177 -11.35 40.18 8.80
N TYR A 178 -10.04 40.36 8.63
CA TYR A 178 -9.27 41.44 9.26
C TYR A 178 -8.77 42.46 8.23
N PHE A 179 -9.53 42.63 7.15
CA PHE A 179 -9.41 43.75 6.23
C PHE A 179 -10.82 44.21 5.84
N MET A 180 -11.36 45.13 6.63
CA MET A 180 -12.28 46.17 6.18
C MET A 180 -12.10 47.40 7.07
#